data_AF-G3X0H8-F1
#
_entry.id   AF-G3X0H8-F1
#
_cell.length_a   1.000
_cell.length_b   1.000
_cell.length_c   1.000
_cell.angle_alpha   90.00
_cell.angle_beta   90.00
_cell.angle_gamma   90.00
#
_symmetry.space_group_name_H-M   'P 1'
#
loop_
_entity.id
_entity.type
_entity.pdbx_description
1 polymer ?
#
loop_
_entity_poly.entity_id
_entity_poly.type
_entity_poly.pdbx_seq_one_letter_code
_entity_poly.pdbx_strand_id
1 'polypeptide(L)'
;MCTAAGRGQPKPMELRCKNLIKETAKARLRKHDVRSKFSLWLSTKYSVLLPLLVKEEKIYVLFTVRSKKLRTSPGEVCFPGGKREPGDTDDITTALREAQEEIGLQPHQVEVICRLVPYINKPISGQGSKRSSTTYSKCGKGAGNRYQSVFLTVATIGEIPLLPNT
;
A
#
# COMPACT_ATOMS: atom_id res chain seq x y z
N MET A 1 5.64 -34.79 32.01
CA MET A 1 5.86 -33.35 31.83
C MET A 1 5.68 -33.00 30.35
N CYS A 2 5.20 -31.78 30.09
CA CYS A 2 4.87 -31.15 28.79
C CYS A 2 3.39 -31.27 28.35
N THR A 3 2.60 -30.33 28.88
CA THR A 3 1.27 -29.90 28.43
C THR A 3 1.39 -29.10 27.12
N ALA A 4 0.66 -29.51 26.09
CA ALA A 4 0.47 -28.71 24.88
C ALA A 4 -0.59 -27.63 25.15
N ALA A 5 -0.19 -26.36 25.06
CA ALA A 5 -1.07 -25.22 25.16
C ALA A 5 -2.05 -25.18 23.98
N GLY A 6 -3.33 -25.41 24.24
CA GLY A 6 -4.40 -25.26 23.26
C GLY A 6 -4.53 -23.80 22.83
N ARG A 7 -4.38 -23.54 21.52
CA ARG A 7 -4.75 -22.26 20.91
C ARG A 7 -6.27 -22.11 21.03
N GLY A 8 -6.72 -21.26 21.96
CA GLY A 8 -8.14 -20.96 22.16
C GLY A 8 -8.74 -20.35 20.90
N GLN A 9 -9.66 -21.06 20.27
CA GLN A 9 -10.50 -20.53 19.19
C GLN A 9 -11.32 -19.35 19.75
N PRO A 10 -11.42 -18.22 19.04
CA PRO A 10 -12.16 -17.06 19.53
C PRO A 10 -13.66 -17.38 19.67
N LYS A 11 -14.28 -16.90 20.75
CA LYS A 11 -15.69 -17.17 21.03
C LYS A 11 -16.59 -16.52 19.96
N PRO A 12 -17.76 -17.10 19.62
CA PRO A 12 -18.62 -16.63 18.53
C PRO A 12 -19.04 -15.15 18.60
N MET A 13 -19.18 -14.59 19.81
CA MET A 13 -19.50 -13.17 20.01
C MET A 13 -18.33 -12.23 19.64
N GLU A 14 -17.09 -12.68 19.88
CA GLU A 14 -15.87 -11.93 19.60
C GLU A 14 -15.58 -11.87 18.08
N LEU A 15 -15.93 -12.94 17.36
CA LEU A 15 -15.90 -12.97 15.90
C LEU A 15 -16.94 -12.01 15.28
N ARG A 16 -18.09 -11.82 15.94
CA ARG A 16 -19.17 -10.93 15.49
C ARG A 16 -18.78 -9.44 15.55
N CYS A 17 -18.05 -9.02 16.59
CA CYS A 17 -17.58 -7.64 16.75
C CYS A 17 -16.35 -7.31 15.87
N LYS A 18 -15.40 -8.23 15.72
CA LYS A 18 -14.24 -8.07 14.81
C LYS A 18 -14.65 -7.81 13.36
N ASN A 19 -15.74 -8.45 12.92
CA ASN A 19 -16.30 -8.21 11.59
C ASN A 19 -16.93 -6.82 11.47
N LEU A 20 -17.44 -6.22 12.54
CA LEU A 20 -18.15 -4.94 12.45
C LEU A 20 -17.21 -3.77 12.09
N ILE A 21 -16.04 -3.65 12.72
CA ILE A 21 -15.10 -2.56 12.40
C ILE A 21 -14.52 -2.69 10.99
N LYS A 22 -14.18 -3.93 10.59
CA LYS A 22 -13.65 -4.24 9.25
C LYS A 22 -14.69 -3.91 8.19
N GLU A 23 -15.93 -4.37 8.35
CA GLU A 23 -17.00 -4.11 7.39
C GLU A 23 -17.43 -2.64 7.36
N THR A 24 -17.45 -1.95 8.51
CA THR A 24 -17.71 -0.51 8.56
C THR A 24 -16.63 0.29 7.82
N ALA A 25 -15.36 -0.05 8.04
CA ALA A 25 -14.24 0.59 7.34
C ALA A 25 -14.33 0.38 5.82
N LYS A 26 -14.59 -0.86 5.39
CA LYS A 26 -14.83 -1.18 3.97
C LYS A 26 -15.98 -0.36 3.39
N ALA A 27 -17.13 -0.32 4.07
CA ALA A 27 -18.30 0.41 3.61
C ALA A 27 -18.01 1.91 3.43
N ARG A 28 -17.22 2.50 4.33
CA ARG A 28 -16.78 3.91 4.21
C ARG A 28 -15.78 4.10 3.07
N LEU A 29 -14.78 3.25 2.95
CA LEU A 29 -13.74 3.34 1.92
C LEU A 29 -14.31 3.18 0.50
N ARG A 30 -15.29 2.30 0.32
CA ARG A 30 -15.97 2.12 -0.98
C ARG A 30 -16.69 3.37 -1.47
N LYS A 31 -17.12 4.27 -0.58
CA LYS A 31 -17.72 5.57 -0.96
C LYS A 31 -16.71 6.52 -1.61
N HIS A 32 -15.42 6.30 -1.38
CA HIS A 32 -14.33 7.10 -1.94
C HIS A 32 -13.60 6.43 -3.11
N ASP A 33 -14.11 5.30 -3.60
CA ASP A 33 -13.51 4.60 -4.74
C ASP A 33 -13.66 5.42 -6.03
N VAL A 34 -12.55 5.93 -6.55
CA VAL A 34 -12.52 6.66 -7.83
C VAL A 34 -12.46 5.72 -9.04
N ARG A 35 -12.39 4.40 -8.81
CA ARG A 35 -12.26 3.37 -9.85
C ARG A 35 -11.13 3.72 -10.84
N SER A 36 -11.37 3.55 -12.14
CA SER A 36 -10.40 3.77 -13.22
C SER A 36 -10.44 5.19 -13.79
N LYS A 37 -11.15 6.14 -13.16
CA LYS A 37 -11.38 7.50 -13.70
C LYS A 37 -10.10 8.25 -14.10
N PHE A 38 -8.97 7.96 -13.45
CA PHE A 38 -7.70 8.66 -13.66
C PHE A 38 -6.64 7.84 -14.39
N SER A 39 -7.01 6.68 -14.96
CA SER A 39 -6.05 5.72 -15.53
C SER A 39 -5.46 6.12 -16.89
N LEU A 40 -5.89 7.21 -17.54
CA LEU A 40 -5.66 7.38 -19.00
C LEU A 40 -4.66 8.46 -19.44
N TRP A 41 -4.00 9.23 -18.56
CA TRP A 41 -3.32 10.46 -19.01
C TRP A 41 -1.87 10.70 -18.54
N LEU A 42 -1.19 9.70 -17.99
CA LEU A 42 0.07 9.92 -17.25
C LEU A 42 1.18 8.99 -17.77
N SER A 43 2.27 9.59 -18.29
CA SER A 43 3.38 8.89 -18.95
C SER A 43 4.19 8.00 -18.00
N THR A 44 4.24 8.33 -16.71
CA THR A 44 4.86 7.48 -15.70
C THR A 44 3.90 7.28 -14.53
N LYS A 45 3.52 6.02 -14.32
CA LYS A 45 2.62 5.60 -13.25
C LYS A 45 3.38 4.83 -12.18
N TYR A 46 3.02 5.13 -10.95
CA TYR A 46 3.40 4.40 -9.76
C TYR A 46 2.13 3.96 -9.04
N SER A 47 2.19 2.82 -8.37
CA SER A 47 1.10 2.36 -7.52
C SER A 47 1.66 2.02 -6.15
N VAL A 48 0.92 2.39 -5.12
CA VAL A 48 1.21 2.04 -3.73
C VAL A 48 0.03 1.33 -3.11
N LEU A 49 0.32 0.37 -2.24
CA LEU A 49 -0.65 -0.34 -1.43
C LEU A 49 -0.75 0.35 -0.07
N LEU A 50 -1.94 0.81 0.32
CA LEU A 50 -2.24 1.23 1.69
C LEU A 50 -2.78 0.01 2.46
N PRO A 51 -1.94 -0.69 3.23
CA PRO A 51 -2.32 -1.98 3.78
C PRO A 51 -2.93 -1.79 5.16
N LEU A 52 -4.19 -2.19 5.32
CA LEU A 52 -4.95 -2.10 6.55
C LEU A 52 -4.95 -3.44 7.30
N LEU A 53 -4.46 -3.43 8.54
CA LEU A 53 -4.50 -4.58 9.44
C LEU A 53 -5.55 -4.33 10.51
N VAL A 54 -6.40 -5.33 10.76
CA VAL A 54 -7.38 -5.29 11.84
C VAL A 54 -6.92 -6.24 12.93
N LYS A 55 -6.56 -5.70 14.10
CA LYS A 55 -6.12 -6.47 15.27
C LYS A 55 -6.72 -5.84 16.51
N GLU A 56 -7.20 -6.66 17.45
CA GLU A 56 -7.70 -6.19 18.76
C GLU A 56 -8.71 -5.02 18.61
N GLU A 57 -9.65 -5.15 17.66
CA GLU A 57 -10.68 -4.14 17.33
C GLU A 57 -10.16 -2.76 16.91
N LYS A 58 -8.89 -2.70 16.46
CA LYS A 58 -8.26 -1.48 15.95
C LYS A 58 -7.77 -1.69 14.52
N ILE A 59 -7.73 -0.60 13.77
CA ILE A 59 -7.16 -0.56 12.42
C ILE A 59 -5.77 0.02 12.50
N TYR A 60 -4.80 -0.69 11.93
CA TYR A 60 -3.42 -0.29 11.78
C TYR A 60 -3.10 -0.13 10.30
N VAL A 61 -2.14 0.75 10.00
CA VAL A 61 -1.60 0.91 8.66
C VAL A 61 -0.17 0.42 8.66
N LEU A 62 0.16 -0.49 7.74
CA LEU A 62 1.53 -0.98 7.60
C LEU A 62 2.36 -0.02 6.74
N PHE A 63 3.58 0.24 7.22
CA PHE A 63 4.59 1.00 6.50
C PHE A 63 5.86 0.15 6.35
N THR A 64 6.65 0.45 5.33
CA THR A 64 7.99 -0.08 5.12
C THR A 64 9.02 1.00 5.38
N VAL A 65 10.22 0.60 5.81
CA VAL A 65 11.38 1.49 5.89
C VAL A 65 12.30 1.14 4.72
N ARG A 66 12.56 2.11 3.85
CA ARG A 66 13.40 1.88 2.68
C ARG A 66 14.83 1.59 3.10
N SER A 67 15.48 0.64 2.43
CA SER A 67 16.90 0.34 2.65
C SER A 67 17.75 1.60 2.53
N LYS A 68 18.68 1.79 3.48
CA LYS A 68 19.62 2.91 3.48
C LYS A 68 20.57 2.92 2.27
N LYS A 69 20.66 1.80 1.55
CA LYS A 69 21.55 1.62 0.38
C LYS A 69 20.93 2.13 -0.93
N LEU A 70 19.68 2.61 -0.92
CA LEU A 70 19.00 3.08 -2.12
C LEU A 70 19.43 4.49 -2.51
N ARG A 71 19.50 4.72 -3.83
CA ARG A 71 19.98 5.98 -4.42
C ARG A 71 19.03 7.17 -4.17
N THR A 72 17.77 6.90 -3.81
CA THR A 72 16.74 7.89 -3.47
C THR A 72 15.96 7.47 -2.23
N SER A 73 15.65 8.45 -1.38
CA SER A 73 14.87 8.29 -0.14
C SER A 73 15.35 7.16 0.80
N PRO A 74 16.66 7.04 1.10
CA PRO A 74 17.16 6.02 2.01
C PRO A 74 16.64 6.23 3.43
N GLY A 75 16.09 5.18 4.05
CA GLY A 75 15.58 5.24 5.43
C GLY A 75 14.23 5.94 5.59
N GLU A 76 13.58 6.39 4.50
CA GLU A 76 12.25 6.97 4.57
C GLU A 76 11.18 5.90 4.85
N VAL A 77 10.17 6.31 5.62
CA VAL A 77 8.95 5.52 5.86
C VAL A 77 8.01 5.71 4.68
N CYS A 78 7.62 4.62 4.03
CA CYS A 78 6.71 4.66 2.89
C CYS A 78 5.71 3.50 2.92
N PHE A 79 4.67 3.58 2.11
CA PHE A 79 3.83 2.42 1.81
C PHE A 79 4.53 1.48 0.84
N PRO A 80 4.23 0.17 0.83
CA PRO A 80 4.71 -0.71 -0.23
C PRO A 80 4.27 -0.21 -1.61
N GLY A 81 5.18 -0.19 -2.59
CA GLY A 81 4.80 0.22 -3.94
C GLY A 81 5.95 0.65 -4.83
N GLY A 82 5.61 0.83 -6.11
CA GLY A 82 6.61 1.16 -7.10
C GLY A 82 6.04 1.42 -8.48
N LYS A 83 6.89 1.29 -9.48
CA LYS A 83 6.61 1.79 -10.84
C LYS A 83 5.80 0.73 -11.58
N ARG A 84 4.83 1.17 -12.37
CA ARG A 84 4.12 0.27 -13.28
C ARG A 84 5.08 -0.29 -14.32
N GLU A 85 5.04 -1.60 -14.50
CA GLU A 85 5.81 -2.34 -15.50
C GLU A 85 4.95 -2.76 -16.69
N PRO A 86 5.55 -3.08 -17.86
CA PRO A 86 4.80 -3.49 -19.05
C PRO A 86 3.91 -4.74 -18.84
N GLY A 87 4.26 -5.60 -17.88
CA GLY A 87 3.49 -6.81 -17.55
C GLY A 87 2.27 -6.56 -16.63
N ASP A 88 2.16 -5.37 -16.04
CA ASP A 88 1.07 -5.08 -15.09
C ASP A 88 -0.23 -4.76 -15.84
N THR A 89 -1.26 -5.58 -15.64
CA THR A 89 -2.57 -5.43 -16.32
C THR A 89 -3.28 -4.13 -15.90
N ASP A 90 -3.17 -3.75 -14.63
CA ASP A 90 -3.72 -2.53 -14.08
C ASP A 90 -2.90 -1.98 -12.90
N ASP A 91 -3.33 -0.84 -12.38
CA ASP A 91 -2.61 -0.15 -11.30
C ASP A 91 -2.70 -0.93 -9.96
N ILE A 92 -3.69 -1.83 -9.80
CA ILE A 92 -3.81 -2.72 -8.63
C ILE A 92 -2.74 -3.82 -8.72
N THR A 93 -2.57 -4.41 -9.91
CA THR A 93 -1.56 -5.43 -10.20
C THR A 93 -0.17 -4.91 -9.84
N THR A 94 0.17 -3.67 -10.23
CA THR A 94 1.44 -3.03 -9.85
C THR A 94 1.61 -2.95 -8.32
N ALA A 95 0.57 -2.50 -7.59
CA ALA A 95 0.66 -2.35 -6.14
C ALA A 95 0.84 -3.69 -5.42
N LEU A 96 0.14 -4.74 -5.87
CA LEU A 96 0.23 -6.08 -5.30
C LEU A 96 1.58 -6.73 -5.62
N ARG A 97 2.10 -6.60 -6.85
CA ARG A 97 3.42 -7.10 -7.24
C ARG A 97 4.51 -6.47 -6.36
N GLU A 98 4.54 -5.15 -6.24
CA GLU A 98 5.54 -4.45 -5.43
C GLU A 98 5.40 -4.80 -3.93
N ALA A 99 4.17 -4.96 -3.41
CA ALA A 99 3.97 -5.41 -2.03
C ALA A 99 4.47 -6.85 -1.81
N GLN A 100 4.29 -7.74 -2.80
CA GLN A 100 4.83 -9.09 -2.75
C GLN A 100 6.36 -9.07 -2.74
N GLU A 101 7.00 -8.25 -3.58
CA GLU A 101 8.46 -8.11 -3.64
C GLU A 101 9.06 -7.47 -2.37
N GLU A 102 8.43 -6.43 -1.83
CA GLU A 102 8.98 -5.66 -0.70
C GLU A 102 8.71 -6.30 0.67
N ILE A 103 7.54 -6.92 0.88
CA ILE A 103 7.12 -7.45 2.19
C ILE A 103 6.59 -8.90 2.14
N GLY A 104 6.70 -9.59 1.01
CA GLY A 104 6.26 -10.99 0.87
C GLY A 104 4.75 -11.19 0.86
N LEU A 105 3.97 -10.10 0.76
CA LEU A 105 2.51 -10.14 0.86
C LEU A 105 1.89 -10.78 -0.39
N GLN A 106 1.33 -11.98 -0.23
CA GLN A 106 0.74 -12.71 -1.35
C GLN A 106 -0.61 -12.11 -1.75
N PRO A 107 -0.94 -12.04 -3.06
CA PRO A 107 -2.22 -11.48 -3.52
C PRO A 107 -3.46 -12.10 -2.85
N HIS A 108 -3.44 -13.40 -2.54
CA HIS A 108 -4.55 -14.09 -1.88
C HIS A 108 -4.74 -13.71 -0.39
N GLN A 109 -3.74 -13.05 0.22
CA GLN A 109 -3.83 -12.53 1.60
C GLN A 109 -4.47 -11.14 1.65
N VAL A 110 -4.81 -10.56 0.49
CA VAL A 110 -5.21 -9.17 0.35
C VAL A 110 -6.60 -9.08 -0.25
N GLU A 111 -7.49 -8.33 0.40
CA GLU A 111 -8.77 -7.93 -0.16
C GLU A 111 -8.69 -6.45 -0.55
N VAL A 112 -8.66 -6.17 -1.85
CA VAL A 112 -8.66 -4.80 -2.39
C VAL A 112 -10.03 -4.16 -2.21
N ILE A 113 -10.08 -3.00 -1.57
CA ILE A 113 -11.32 -2.33 -1.17
C ILE A 113 -11.67 -1.21 -2.14
N CYS A 114 -10.72 -0.33 -2.44
CA CYS A 114 -10.93 0.83 -3.31
C CYS A 114 -9.63 1.39 -3.89
N ARG A 115 -9.77 2.21 -4.93
CA ARG A 115 -8.73 3.10 -5.44
C ARG A 115 -9.05 4.52 -4.99
N LEU A 116 -8.09 5.21 -4.38
CA LEU A 116 -8.26 6.61 -3.99
C LEU A 116 -7.81 7.55 -5.11
N VAL A 117 -8.10 8.84 -4.95
CA VAL A 117 -7.64 9.89 -5.86
C VAL A 117 -6.11 9.82 -5.97
N PRO A 118 -5.55 9.76 -7.19
CA PRO A 118 -4.11 9.67 -7.36
C PRO A 118 -3.43 10.98 -6.99
N TYR A 119 -2.21 10.88 -6.48
CA TYR A 119 -1.34 12.03 -6.28
C TYR A 119 -0.59 12.36 -7.57
N ILE A 120 -0.64 13.60 -8.02
CA ILE A 120 0.04 14.08 -9.23
C ILE A 120 1.21 14.95 -8.82
N ASN A 121 2.44 14.46 -9.06
CA ASN A 121 3.64 15.26 -8.84
C ASN A 121 3.88 16.17 -10.05
N LYS A 122 3.96 17.48 -9.82
CA LYS A 122 4.30 18.45 -10.89
C LYS A 122 5.79 18.34 -11.19
N PRO A 123 6.21 18.36 -12.46
CA PRO A 123 7.63 18.48 -12.77
C PRO A 123 8.15 19.79 -12.15
N ILE A 124 9.29 19.71 -11.46
CA ILE A 124 9.95 20.87 -10.87
C ILE A 124 10.46 21.72 -12.05
N SER A 125 9.66 22.69 -12.50
CA SER A 125 10.17 23.83 -13.26
C SER A 125 11.09 24.59 -12.32
N GLY A 126 12.38 24.66 -12.65
CA GLY A 126 13.45 25.05 -11.74
C GLY A 126 13.13 26.29 -10.90
N GLN A 127 13.12 26.10 -9.58
CA GLN A 127 13.50 27.12 -8.60
C GLN A 127 13.72 26.42 -7.25
N GLY A 128 14.86 26.70 -6.62
CA GLY A 128 15.25 26.13 -5.35
C GLY A 128 14.25 26.51 -4.25
N SER A 129 13.65 25.51 -3.61
CA SER A 129 12.94 25.70 -2.35
C SER A 129 13.00 24.40 -1.54
N LYS A 130 13.11 24.57 -0.22
CA LYS A 130 13.53 23.57 0.76
C LYS A 130 12.67 22.31 0.70
N ARG A 131 13.34 21.15 0.73
CA ARG A 131 12.77 19.80 0.69
C ARG A 131 11.72 19.60 1.79
N SER A 132 10.45 19.58 1.43
CA SER A 132 9.39 18.91 2.19
C SER A 132 9.43 17.41 1.87
N SER A 133 9.85 16.66 2.88
CA SER A 133 10.12 15.23 2.91
C SER A 133 8.84 14.39 2.89
N THR A 134 8.24 14.15 1.73
CA THR A 134 7.29 13.02 1.51
C THR A 134 7.12 12.65 0.03
N THR A 135 8.03 13.09 -0.85
CA THR A 135 7.81 12.96 -2.30
C THR A 135 8.40 11.65 -2.82
N TYR A 136 7.54 10.68 -3.13
CA TYR A 136 7.87 9.47 -3.88
C TYR A 136 8.65 9.84 -5.17
N SER A 137 9.98 9.77 -5.10
CA SER A 137 10.89 10.16 -6.18
C SER A 137 11.76 8.97 -6.57
N LYS A 138 11.19 8.00 -7.31
CA LYS A 138 11.99 7.05 -8.11
C LYS A 138 12.32 7.77 -9.44
N CYS A 139 13.52 8.35 -9.51
CA CYS A 139 13.99 9.03 -10.73
C CYS A 139 14.38 8.01 -11.80
N GLY A 140 13.52 7.85 -12.80
CA GLY A 140 13.89 7.26 -14.09
C GLY A 140 14.45 8.35 -15.00
N LYS A 141 15.72 8.24 -15.38
CA LYS A 141 16.37 9.17 -16.32
C LYS A 141 15.58 9.25 -17.62
N GLY A 142 15.21 10.46 -18.03
CA GLY A 142 14.59 10.77 -19.31
C GLY A 142 14.04 12.19 -19.30
N ALA A 143 14.70 13.08 -20.05
CA ALA A 143 14.34 14.48 -20.18
C ALA A 143 12.98 14.62 -20.89
N GLY A 144 12.06 15.33 -20.24
CA GLY A 144 10.71 15.60 -20.72
C GLY A 144 9.83 15.98 -19.53
N ASN A 145 8.98 17.01 -19.67
CA ASN A 145 8.01 17.41 -18.65
C ASN A 145 7.01 16.27 -18.39
N ARG A 146 7.39 15.31 -17.53
CA ARG A 146 6.60 14.11 -17.25
C ARG A 146 6.01 14.24 -15.85
N TYR A 147 4.69 14.44 -15.79
CA TYR A 147 3.93 14.26 -14.56
C TYR A 147 4.05 12.79 -14.11
N GLN A 148 4.35 12.61 -12.83
CA GLN A 148 4.31 11.29 -12.20
C GLN A 148 3.00 11.17 -11.44
N SER A 149 2.33 10.04 -11.59
CA SER A 149 1.08 9.74 -10.89
C SER A 149 1.29 8.59 -9.94
N VAL A 150 0.82 8.74 -8.70
CA VAL A 150 0.84 7.70 -7.69
C VAL A 150 -0.60 7.29 -7.41
N PHE A 151 -0.96 6.07 -7.79
CA PHE A 151 -2.25 5.47 -7.53
C PHE A 151 -2.24 4.81 -6.14
N LEU A 152 -3.20 5.19 -5.29
CA LEU A 152 -3.38 4.58 -3.97
C LEU A 152 -4.41 3.46 -4.05
N THR A 153 -3.97 2.24 -3.80
CA THR A 153 -4.84 1.06 -3.64
C THR A 153 -4.98 0.76 -2.17
N VAL A 154 -6.20 0.80 -1.63
CA VAL A 154 -6.45 0.43 -0.23
C VAL A 154 -6.90 -1.01 -0.16
N ALA A 155 -6.28 -1.77 0.73
CA ALA A 155 -6.65 -3.17 0.92
C ALA A 155 -6.58 -3.58 2.39
N THR A 156 -7.46 -4.48 2.80
CA THR A 156 -7.28 -5.18 4.07
C THR A 156 -6.40 -6.39 3.86
N ILE A 157 -5.46 -6.59 4.79
CA ILE A 157 -4.68 -7.81 4.85
C ILE A 157 -5.39 -8.79 5.79
N GLY A 158 -5.39 -10.08 5.43
CA GLY A 158 -5.78 -11.17 6.32
C GLY A 158 -4.83 -11.29 7.52
N GLU A 159 -4.94 -12.38 8.27
CA GLU A 159 -3.93 -12.69 9.27
C GLU A 159 -2.60 -12.98 8.57
N ILE A 160 -1.66 -12.03 8.64
CA ILE A 160 -0.27 -12.29 8.28
C ILE A 160 0.27 -13.15 9.42
N PRO A 161 0.76 -14.38 9.17
CA PRO A 161 1.67 -15.00 10.12
C PRO A 161 2.88 -14.07 10.17
N LEU A 162 2.93 -13.19 11.17
CA LEU A 162 4.08 -12.32 11.40
C LEU A 162 5.29 -13.24 11.37
N LEU A 163 6.16 -13.06 10.38
CA LEU A 163 7.43 -13.77 10.37
C LEU A 163 8.07 -13.48 11.73
N PRO A 164 8.55 -14.51 12.44
CA PRO A 164 9.19 -14.31 13.74
C PRO A 164 10.30 -13.28 13.53
N ASN A 165 10.26 -12.23 14.35
CA ASN A 165 11.16 -11.08 14.31
C ASN A 165 12.58 -11.50 13.90
N THR A 166 13.06 -11.00 12.77
CA THR A 166 14.51 -10.88 12.51
C THR A 166 15.12 -9.82 13.40
#